data_AF-A0A8K0NWT3-F1
#
_entry.id   AF-A0A8K0NWT3-F1
#
_cell.length_a   1.000
_cell.length_b   1.000
_cell.length_c   1.000
_cell.angle_alpha   90.00
_cell.angle_beta   90.00
_cell.angle_gamma   90.00
#
_symmetry.space_group_name_H-M   'P 1'
#
loop_
_entity.id
_entity.type
_entity.pdbx_description
1 polymer ?
#
loop_
_entity_poly.entity_id
_entity_poly.type
_entity_poly.pdbx_seq_one_letter_code
_entity_poly.pdbx_strand_id
1 'polypeptide(L)'
;MKNLLYEALEESPSPEVVDPAEVARFFKYFDENFFQYSENELTKINNFFSEKEAEATRKMVSLQNKLKETLEPLTTKRTLYVNKREVIRKKDIPSGKKRELKLAFSEFYLSLILLQKYQDLNAKGFQKIMKKHDKVDTSQCMEKAYVARSVVASFPAWLRFAQCCRRFRDTKEAFPHLLNAAKYSTVFFVFGSLALHKAYEDSSDQAIIVKMMDEEDGALVCRKRKNNKKKEEKVTEESSRKLEKENTHKMTKGKQIIPEKLMEK
;
A
#
# COMPACT_ATOMS: atom_id res chain seq x y z
N MET A 1 14.88 6.21 11.60
CA MET A 1 13.59 6.05 10.87
C MET A 1 12.63 7.22 11.01
N LYS A 2 12.21 7.66 12.22
CA LYS A 2 11.23 8.78 12.30
C LYS A 2 11.73 10.08 11.66
N ASN A 3 13.01 10.42 11.82
CA ASN A 3 13.60 11.61 11.23
C ASN A 3 13.58 11.54 9.70
N LEU A 4 13.89 10.38 9.10
CA LEU A 4 13.74 10.17 7.64
C LEU A 4 12.32 10.51 7.16
N LEU A 5 11.29 10.16 7.94
CA LEU A 5 9.91 10.50 7.60
C LEU A 5 9.60 11.99 7.74
N TYR A 6 10.29 12.70 8.65
CA TYR A 6 10.11 14.15 8.82
C TYR A 6 10.88 14.94 7.77
N GLU A 7 12.13 14.55 7.48
CA GLU A 7 12.94 15.10 6.40
C GLU A 7 12.21 14.96 5.06
N ALA A 8 11.66 13.77 4.76
CA ALA A 8 10.87 13.58 3.55
C ALA A 8 9.57 14.40 3.49
N LEU A 9 9.02 14.77 4.64
CA LEU A 9 7.84 15.64 4.70
C LEU A 9 8.22 17.11 4.48
N GLU A 10 9.38 17.53 4.98
CA GLU A 10 9.92 18.90 4.82
C GLU A 10 10.46 19.14 3.41
N GLU A 11 11.12 18.14 2.82
CA GLU A 11 11.73 18.20 1.48
C GLU A 11 10.73 17.86 0.36
N SER A 12 9.48 17.51 0.70
CA SER A 12 8.47 17.14 -0.27
C SER A 12 8.19 18.30 -1.24
N PRO A 13 8.40 18.12 -2.57
CA PRO A 13 8.04 19.13 -3.55
C PRO A 13 6.54 19.42 -3.50
N SER A 14 6.17 20.71 -3.58
CA SER A 14 4.76 21.10 -3.57
C SER A 14 4.08 20.60 -4.85
N PRO A 15 2.99 19.82 -4.75
CA PRO A 15 2.28 19.28 -5.92
C PRO A 15 1.62 20.38 -6.76
N GLU A 16 1.44 21.58 -6.21
CA GLU A 16 0.89 22.74 -6.91
C GLU A 16 1.91 23.44 -7.82
N VAL A 17 3.21 23.26 -7.55
CA VAL A 17 4.31 24.01 -8.21
C VAL A 17 5.15 23.11 -9.11
N VAL A 18 5.21 21.81 -8.81
CA VAL A 18 6.13 20.85 -9.43
C VAL A 18 5.38 19.84 -10.31
N ASP A 19 6.01 19.39 -11.40
CA ASP A 19 5.42 18.40 -12.30
C ASP A 19 5.09 17.08 -11.55
N PRO A 20 3.91 16.46 -11.75
CA PRO A 20 3.54 15.24 -11.04
C PRO A 20 4.53 14.07 -11.21
N ALA A 21 5.31 14.05 -12.30
CA ALA A 21 6.34 13.03 -12.51
C ALA A 21 7.58 13.24 -11.63
N GLU A 22 7.91 14.48 -11.28
CA GLU A 22 9.03 14.82 -10.40
C GLU A 22 8.68 14.52 -8.93
N VAL A 23 7.46 14.87 -8.51
CA VAL A 23 6.92 14.44 -7.20
C VAL A 23 6.97 12.92 -7.07
N ALA A 24 6.52 12.18 -8.10
CA ALA A 24 6.56 10.72 -8.08
C ALA A 24 8.00 10.16 -7.99
N ARG A 25 8.99 10.80 -8.62
CA ARG A 25 10.40 10.40 -8.52
C ARG A 25 10.97 10.64 -7.12
N PHE A 26 10.64 11.78 -6.50
CA PHE A 26 11.05 12.08 -5.13
C PHE A 26 10.57 10.99 -4.15
N PHE A 27 9.28 10.66 -4.19
CA PHE A 27 8.74 9.65 -3.28
C PHE A 27 9.25 8.24 -3.57
N LYS A 28 9.47 7.90 -4.85
CA LYS A 28 10.13 6.65 -5.20
C LYS A 28 11.55 6.55 -4.60
N TYR A 29 12.34 7.61 -4.72
CA TYR A 29 13.69 7.67 -4.14
C TYR A 29 13.64 7.59 -2.60
N PHE A 30 12.70 8.29 -1.98
CA PHE A 30 12.46 8.21 -0.55
C PHE A 30 12.09 6.79 -0.10
N ASP A 31 11.20 6.11 -0.81
CA ASP A 31 10.80 4.73 -0.51
C ASP A 31 12.00 3.79 -0.58
N GLU A 32 12.80 3.88 -1.65
CA GLU A 32 14.03 3.10 -1.79
C GLU A 32 14.96 3.32 -0.58
N ASN A 33 15.20 4.56 -0.19
CA ASN A 33 16.03 4.88 0.98
C ASN A 33 15.42 4.38 2.30
N PHE A 34 14.11 4.54 2.48
CA PHE A 34 13.41 4.12 3.69
C PHE A 34 13.45 2.60 3.86
N PHE A 35 13.20 1.84 2.78
CA PHE A 35 13.24 0.39 2.80
C PHE A 35 14.65 -0.14 2.98
N GLN A 36 15.65 0.45 2.32
CA GLN A 36 17.06 0.09 2.54
C GLN A 36 17.48 0.30 4.00
N TYR A 37 17.11 1.44 4.61
CA TYR A 37 17.38 1.65 6.03
C TYR A 37 16.65 0.62 6.90
N SER A 38 15.40 0.30 6.57
CA SER A 38 14.58 -0.66 7.32
C SER A 38 15.14 -2.09 7.24
N GLU A 39 15.63 -2.51 6.07
CA GLU A 39 16.30 -3.80 5.87
C GLU A 39 17.58 -3.92 6.69
N ASN A 40 18.38 -2.85 6.75
CA ASN A 40 19.59 -2.79 7.57
C ASN A 40 19.27 -2.92 9.07
N GLU A 41 18.26 -2.21 9.56
CA GLU A 41 17.83 -2.32 10.95
C GLU A 41 17.23 -3.70 11.26
N LEU A 42 16.45 -4.27 10.34
CA LEU A 42 15.90 -5.62 10.49
C LEU A 42 17.01 -6.67 10.57
N THR A 43 18.04 -6.53 9.74
CA THR A 43 19.22 -7.42 9.76
C THR A 43 19.93 -7.36 11.11
N LYS A 44 20.14 -6.16 11.67
CA LYS A 44 20.75 -6.00 13.00
C LYS A 44 19.94 -6.71 14.08
N ILE A 45 18.61 -6.56 14.04
CA ILE A 45 17.71 -7.18 15.02
C ILE A 45 17.72 -8.71 14.90
N ASN A 46 17.65 -9.23 13.68
CA ASN A 46 17.68 -10.67 13.43
C ASN A 46 19.01 -11.30 13.87
N ASN A 47 20.13 -10.64 13.59
CA ASN A 47 21.45 -11.11 14.01
C ASN A 47 21.55 -11.17 15.54
N PHE A 48 21.18 -10.08 16.23
CA PHE A 48 21.18 -10.05 17.70
C PHE A 48 20.25 -11.11 18.30
N PHE A 49 19.02 -11.24 17.78
CA PHE A 49 18.05 -12.21 18.28
C PHE A 49 18.56 -13.64 18.11
N SER A 50 19.09 -13.97 16.92
CA SER A 50 19.64 -15.30 16.61
C SER A 50 20.83 -15.63 17.52
N GLU A 51 21.72 -14.66 17.76
CA GLU A 51 22.84 -14.83 18.69
C GLU A 51 22.36 -15.12 20.11
N LYS A 52 21.36 -14.37 20.58
CA LYS A 52 20.79 -14.53 21.94
C LYS A 52 20.00 -15.82 22.08
N GLU A 53 19.30 -16.27 21.05
CA GLU A 53 18.62 -17.56 21.02
C GLU A 53 19.63 -18.72 21.11
N ALA A 54 20.75 -18.62 20.38
CA ALA A 54 21.83 -19.60 20.46
C ALA A 54 22.49 -19.60 21.85
N GLU A 55 22.72 -18.42 22.44
CA GLU A 55 23.23 -18.28 23.81
C GLU A 55 22.28 -18.91 24.83
N ALA A 56 20.97 -18.67 24.70
CA ALA A 56 19.95 -19.23 25.57
C ALA A 56 19.88 -20.75 25.46
N THR A 57 19.96 -21.29 24.25
CA THR A 57 20.00 -22.74 24.00
C THR A 57 21.21 -23.39 24.66
N ARG A 58 22.41 -22.78 24.52
CA ARG A 58 23.63 -23.25 25.20
C ARG A 58 23.49 -23.23 26.72
N LYS A 59 22.92 -22.15 27.29
CA LYS A 59 22.66 -22.03 28.74
C LYS A 59 21.66 -23.07 29.23
N MET A 60 20.60 -23.36 28.47
CA MET A 60 19.61 -24.38 28.81
C MET A 60 20.27 -25.76 28.94
N VAL A 61 21.07 -26.16 27.95
CA VAL A 61 21.77 -27.46 27.98
C VAL A 61 22.73 -27.54 29.17
N SER A 62 23.49 -26.47 29.44
CA SER A 62 24.38 -26.41 30.60
C SER A 62 23.63 -26.55 31.93
N LEU A 63 22.51 -25.84 32.10
CA LEU A 63 21.68 -25.92 33.31
C LEU A 63 21.03 -27.29 33.48
N GLN A 64 20.56 -27.91 32.40
CA GLN A 64 20.03 -29.27 32.42
C GLN A 64 21.08 -30.29 32.85
N ASN A 65 22.30 -30.17 32.34
CA ASN A 65 23.40 -31.05 32.73
C ASN A 65 23.78 -30.87 34.22
N LYS A 66 23.89 -29.62 34.70
CA LYS A 66 24.12 -29.32 36.13
C LYS A 66 23.02 -29.88 37.04
N LEU A 67 21.77 -29.79 36.60
CA LEU A 67 20.62 -30.35 37.33
C LEU A 67 20.70 -31.88 37.40
N LYS A 68 20.96 -32.55 36.27
CA LYS A 68 21.12 -34.01 36.21
C LYS A 68 22.27 -34.47 37.09
N GLU A 69 23.44 -33.84 37.00
CA GLU A 69 24.60 -34.16 37.85
C GLU A 69 24.32 -33.99 39.34
N THR A 70 23.54 -32.98 39.71
CA THR A 70 23.12 -32.77 41.12
C THR A 70 22.14 -33.85 41.59
N LEU A 71 21.36 -34.44 40.68
CA LEU A 71 20.31 -35.42 40.97
C LEU A 71 20.78 -36.88 40.91
N GLU A 72 21.74 -37.21 40.04
CA GLU A 72 22.34 -38.56 39.86
C GLU A 72 22.84 -39.24 41.15
N PRO A 73 23.57 -38.57 42.06
CA PRO A 73 23.98 -39.20 43.32
C PRO A 73 22.80 -39.51 44.27
N LEU A 74 21.61 -38.96 44.02
CA LEU A 74 20.38 -39.28 44.74
C LEU A 74 19.63 -40.48 44.15
N THR A 75 19.80 -40.77 42.86
CA THR A 75 19.17 -41.91 42.16
C THR A 75 20.00 -43.18 42.28
N THR A 76 21.31 -43.11 42.06
CA THR A 76 22.23 -44.27 42.11
C THR A 76 22.40 -44.84 43.51
N LYS A 77 22.34 -44.00 44.55
CA LYS A 77 22.41 -44.48 45.96
C LYS A 77 21.08 -45.04 46.47
N ARG A 78 19.97 -44.76 45.78
CA ARG A 78 18.64 -45.30 46.11
C ARG A 78 18.50 -46.77 45.73
N THR A 79 19.17 -47.23 44.67
CA THR A 79 19.11 -48.63 44.21
C THR A 79 20.03 -49.57 45.02
N LEU A 80 21.17 -49.08 45.51
CA LEU A 80 22.12 -49.89 46.29
C LEU A 80 21.72 -50.13 47.76
N TYR A 81 20.73 -49.40 48.29
CA TYR A 81 20.34 -49.42 49.72
C TYR A 81 18.98 -50.07 50.01
N VAL A 82 18.36 -50.74 49.04
CA VAL A 82 17.04 -51.39 49.24
C VAL A 82 17.13 -52.64 50.15
N ASN A 83 18.33 -53.11 50.50
CA ASN A 83 18.52 -54.36 51.25
C ASN A 83 18.96 -54.28 52.72
N LYS A 84 18.81 -53.14 53.43
CA LYS A 84 18.95 -53.19 54.90
C LYS A 84 18.06 -52.17 55.61
N ARG A 85 17.24 -52.70 56.52
CA ARG A 85 16.35 -51.96 57.41
C ARG A 85 17.15 -50.95 58.22
N GLU A 86 17.05 -49.67 57.88
CA GLU A 86 17.34 -48.54 58.77
C GLU A 86 16.73 -47.28 58.18
N VAL A 87 16.15 -46.45 59.03
CA VAL A 87 15.40 -45.23 58.74
C VAL A 87 16.11 -44.39 57.67
N ILE A 88 15.57 -44.41 56.45
CA ILE A 88 16.08 -43.65 55.30
C ILE A 88 15.86 -42.17 55.59
N ARG A 89 16.83 -41.52 56.22
CA ARG A 89 16.95 -40.06 56.15
C ARG A 89 17.10 -39.74 54.67
N LYS A 90 16.06 -39.19 54.05
CA LYS A 90 16.15 -38.65 52.69
C LYS A 90 17.35 -37.72 52.68
N LYS A 91 18.42 -38.07 51.96
CA LYS A 91 19.56 -37.18 51.83
C LYS A 91 19.14 -36.12 50.84
N ASP A 92 18.57 -35.03 51.35
CA ASP A 92 18.10 -33.92 50.55
C ASP A 92 19.26 -33.27 49.79
N ILE A 93 18.95 -32.66 48.64
CA ILE A 93 19.91 -31.85 47.89
C ILE A 93 20.54 -30.84 48.86
N PRO A 94 21.89 -30.75 48.93
CA PRO A 94 22.55 -29.75 49.77
C PRO A 94 21.94 -28.38 49.51
N SER A 95 21.48 -27.72 50.57
CA SER A 95 20.73 -26.46 50.49
C SER A 95 21.45 -25.39 49.68
N GLY A 96 22.79 -25.34 49.75
CA GLY A 96 23.65 -24.48 48.94
C GLY A 96 23.52 -24.72 47.43
N LYS A 97 23.67 -25.97 46.97
CA LYS A 97 23.52 -26.34 45.55
C LYS A 97 22.12 -26.07 45.03
N LYS A 98 21.09 -26.31 45.85
CA LYS A 98 19.70 -26.01 45.51
C LYS A 98 19.48 -24.50 45.33
N ARG A 99 20.09 -23.67 46.17
CA ARG A 99 20.00 -22.20 46.08
C ARG A 99 20.70 -21.68 44.84
N GLU A 100 21.91 -22.15 44.57
CA GLU A 100 22.68 -21.78 43.38
C GLU A 100 21.94 -22.14 42.09
N LEU A 101 21.42 -23.36 42.01
CA LEU A 101 20.68 -23.81 40.83
C LEU A 101 19.39 -23.01 40.63
N LYS A 102 18.65 -22.71 41.72
CA LYS A 102 17.47 -21.84 41.66
C LYS A 102 17.81 -20.44 41.16
N LEU A 103 18.92 -19.87 41.63
CA LEU A 103 19.39 -18.56 41.18
C LEU A 103 19.71 -18.60 39.69
N ALA A 104 20.50 -19.59 39.25
CA ALA A 104 20.89 -19.72 37.84
C ALA A 104 19.68 -19.92 36.90
N PHE A 105 18.68 -20.72 37.32
CA PHE A 105 17.42 -20.83 36.57
C PHE A 105 16.60 -19.54 36.57
N SER A 106 16.58 -18.78 37.67
CA SER A 106 15.86 -17.50 37.72
C SER A 106 16.48 -16.44 36.80
N GLU A 107 17.80 -16.35 36.75
CA GLU A 107 18.51 -15.44 35.85
C GLU A 107 18.31 -15.83 34.38
N PHE A 108 18.39 -17.13 34.09
CA PHE A 108 18.11 -17.64 32.75
C PHE A 108 16.66 -17.35 32.32
N TYR A 109 15.68 -17.61 33.20
CA TYR A 109 14.28 -17.29 32.92
C TYR A 109 14.06 -15.80 32.66
N LEU A 110 14.66 -14.93 33.48
CA LEU A 110 14.63 -13.49 33.26
C LEU A 110 15.21 -13.12 31.89
N SER A 111 16.32 -13.73 31.49
CA SER A 111 16.92 -13.48 30.18
C SER A 111 16.00 -13.85 29.00
N LEU A 112 15.22 -14.93 29.12
CA LEU A 112 14.23 -15.33 28.12
C LEU A 112 13.07 -14.34 28.01
N ILE A 113 12.56 -13.86 29.15
CA ILE A 113 11.50 -12.86 29.17
C ILE A 113 11.97 -11.54 28.54
N LEU A 114 13.22 -11.14 28.79
CA LEU A 114 13.81 -9.96 28.15
C LEU A 114 13.94 -10.14 26.63
N LEU A 115 14.35 -11.33 26.17
CA LEU A 115 14.44 -11.65 24.74
C LEU A 115 13.07 -11.63 24.06
N GLN A 116 12.03 -12.15 24.74
CA GLN A 116 10.65 -12.08 24.26
C GLN A 116 10.15 -10.63 24.17
N LYS A 117 10.40 -9.82 25.20
CA LYS A 117 10.06 -8.39 25.18
C LYS A 117 10.80 -7.64 24.08
N TYR A 118 12.05 -7.98 23.80
CA TYR A 118 12.82 -7.42 22.71
C TYR A 118 12.14 -7.72 21.37
N GLN A 119 11.75 -8.96 21.11
CA GLN A 119 11.03 -9.33 19.89
C GLN A 119 9.71 -8.56 19.75
N ASP A 120 8.89 -8.53 20.80
CA ASP A 120 7.60 -7.84 20.81
C ASP A 120 7.73 -6.34 20.55
N LEU A 121 8.72 -5.70 21.18
CA LEU A 121 8.93 -4.25 21.06
C LEU A 121 9.39 -3.90 19.65
N ASN A 122 10.33 -4.66 19.09
CA ASN A 122 10.83 -4.44 17.74
C ASN A 122 9.73 -4.69 16.70
N ALA A 123 8.97 -5.79 16.81
CA ALA A 123 7.85 -6.07 15.91
C ALA A 123 6.80 -4.93 15.92
N LYS A 124 6.42 -4.46 17.12
CA LYS A 124 5.49 -3.32 17.27
C LYS A 124 6.10 -2.02 16.72
N GLY A 125 7.40 -1.81 16.90
CA GLY A 125 8.14 -0.67 16.37
C GLY A 125 8.08 -0.61 14.84
N PHE A 126 8.40 -1.73 14.18
CA PHE A 126 8.32 -1.85 12.72
C PHE A 126 6.89 -1.70 12.20
N GLN A 127 5.90 -2.33 12.84
CA GLN A 127 4.50 -2.11 12.45
C GLN A 127 4.08 -0.64 12.55
N LYS A 128 4.53 0.08 13.57
CA LYS A 128 4.20 1.50 13.74
C LYS A 128 4.90 2.40 12.73
N ILE A 129 6.16 2.14 12.41
CA ILE A 129 6.90 2.97 11.45
C ILE A 129 6.39 2.73 10.03
N MET A 130 6.09 1.48 9.66
CA MET A 130 5.46 1.13 8.38
C MET A 130 4.11 1.83 8.23
N LYS A 131 3.23 1.74 9.23
CA LYS A 131 1.95 2.47 9.22
C LYS A 131 2.10 4.00 9.17
N LYS A 132 3.25 4.54 9.57
CA LYS A 132 3.52 5.97 9.48
C LYS A 132 3.98 6.34 8.07
N HIS A 133 4.83 5.52 7.46
CA HIS A 133 5.22 5.62 6.04
C HIS A 133 3.98 5.55 5.14
N ASP A 134 3.11 4.55 5.32
CA ASP A 134 1.86 4.40 4.55
C ASP A 134 0.98 5.66 4.58
N LYS A 135 0.97 6.40 5.70
CA LYS A 135 0.19 7.64 5.84
C LYS A 135 0.79 8.80 5.04
N VAL A 136 2.11 8.89 4.97
CA VAL A 136 2.81 9.88 4.14
C VAL A 136 2.48 9.62 2.67
N ASP A 137 2.53 8.36 2.24
CA ASP A 137 2.24 7.97 0.86
C ASP A 137 0.74 8.13 0.50
N THR A 138 -0.16 7.75 1.42
CA THR A 138 -1.61 7.93 1.24
C THR A 138 -2.00 9.40 1.08
N SER A 139 -1.28 10.34 1.70
CA SER A 139 -1.60 11.77 1.65
C SER A 139 -1.46 12.34 0.23
N GLN A 140 -0.57 11.80 -0.59
CA GLN A 140 -0.49 12.14 -2.03
C GLN A 140 -1.52 11.39 -2.88
N CYS A 141 -1.83 10.14 -2.52
CA CYS A 141 -2.85 9.38 -3.23
C CYS A 141 -4.24 10.03 -3.07
N MET A 142 -4.49 10.65 -1.92
CA MET A 142 -5.71 11.42 -1.63
C MET A 142 -5.90 12.62 -2.56
N GLU A 143 -4.81 13.27 -2.96
CA GLU A 143 -4.84 14.37 -3.92
C GLU A 143 -5.16 13.88 -5.34
N LYS A 144 -4.66 12.71 -5.75
CA LYS A 144 -4.98 12.14 -7.07
C LYS A 144 -6.38 11.52 -7.14
N ALA A 145 -6.93 11.07 -6.01
CA ALA A 145 -8.19 10.35 -5.94
C ALA A 145 -9.35 11.14 -5.34
N TYR A 146 -9.20 12.45 -5.05
CA TYR A 146 -10.28 13.26 -4.47
C TYR A 146 -11.55 13.23 -5.32
N VAL A 147 -11.39 13.27 -6.66
CA VAL A 147 -12.51 13.16 -7.61
C VAL A 147 -13.16 11.78 -7.50
N ALA A 148 -12.36 10.72 -7.56
CA ALA A 148 -12.87 9.34 -7.49
C ALA A 148 -13.60 9.06 -6.17
N ARG A 149 -13.08 9.53 -5.04
CA ARG A 149 -13.74 9.41 -3.73
C ARG A 149 -15.01 10.24 -3.64
N SER A 150 -15.02 11.46 -4.18
CA SER A 150 -16.23 12.31 -4.21
C SER A 150 -17.34 11.66 -5.03
N VAL A 151 -16.98 11.06 -6.18
CA VAL A 151 -17.88 10.25 -7.04
C VAL A 151 -18.45 9.05 -6.28
N VAL A 152 -17.59 8.24 -5.65
CA VAL A 152 -18.02 7.04 -4.92
C VAL A 152 -18.85 7.38 -3.68
N ALA A 153 -18.48 8.41 -2.92
CA ALA A 153 -19.23 8.86 -1.74
C ALA A 153 -20.62 9.41 -2.09
N SER A 154 -20.81 9.88 -3.33
CA SER A 154 -22.09 10.38 -3.81
C SER A 154 -22.97 9.31 -4.46
N PHE A 155 -22.43 8.11 -4.70
CA PHE A 155 -23.15 6.97 -5.26
C PHE A 155 -24.42 6.60 -4.46
N PRO A 156 -24.45 6.61 -3.11
CA PRO A 156 -25.67 6.37 -2.34
C PRO A 156 -26.76 7.43 -2.57
N ALA A 157 -26.37 8.69 -2.82
CA ALA A 157 -27.31 9.76 -3.13
C ALA A 157 -27.91 9.61 -4.54
N TRP A 158 -27.11 9.14 -5.50
CA TRP A 158 -27.59 8.77 -6.84
C TRP A 158 -28.63 7.64 -6.77
N LEU A 159 -28.38 6.60 -5.98
CA LEU A 159 -29.33 5.51 -5.80
C LEU A 159 -30.65 5.99 -5.16
N ARG A 160 -30.57 6.92 -4.21
CA ARG A 160 -31.76 7.56 -3.61
C ARG A 160 -32.54 8.40 -4.63
N PHE A 161 -31.85 9.16 -5.48
CA PHE A 161 -32.47 9.92 -6.57
C PHE A 161 -33.19 9.01 -7.57
N ALA A 162 -32.53 7.94 -8.03
CA ALA A 162 -33.12 6.96 -8.94
C ALA A 162 -34.35 6.27 -8.34
N GLN A 163 -34.33 5.96 -7.04
CA GLN A 163 -35.47 5.41 -6.31
C GLN A 163 -36.63 6.41 -6.22
N CYS A 164 -36.36 7.70 -5.98
CA CYS A 164 -37.38 8.75 -5.98
C CYS A 164 -38.01 8.95 -7.37
N CYS A 165 -37.21 8.91 -8.45
CA CYS A 165 -37.71 9.00 -9.83
C CYS A 165 -38.58 7.80 -10.21
N ARG A 166 -38.16 6.58 -9.83
CA ARG A 166 -38.98 5.37 -10.05
C ARG A 166 -40.32 5.48 -9.34
N ARG A 167 -40.33 5.93 -8.08
CA ARG A 167 -41.56 6.05 -7.28
C ARG A 167 -42.51 7.13 -7.81
N PHE A 168 -41.99 8.26 -8.31
CA PHE A 168 -42.81 9.31 -8.94
C PHE A 168 -43.50 8.83 -10.23
N ARG A 169 -42.81 8.00 -11.03
CA ARG A 169 -43.39 7.38 -12.23
C ARG A 169 -44.52 6.41 -11.90
N ASP A 170 -44.39 5.68 -10.79
CA ASP A 170 -45.33 4.62 -10.41
C ASP A 170 -46.60 5.18 -9.72
N THR A 171 -46.54 6.33 -9.03
CA THR A 171 -47.71 6.88 -8.29
C THR A 171 -48.32 8.16 -8.88
N LYS A 172 -47.64 8.89 -9.78
CA LYS A 172 -48.05 10.19 -10.37
C LYS A 172 -48.42 11.31 -9.38
N GLU A 173 -48.29 11.10 -8.07
CA GLU A 173 -48.48 12.12 -7.04
C GLU A 173 -47.19 12.93 -6.83
N ALA A 174 -47.26 14.24 -7.04
CA ALA A 174 -46.09 15.11 -7.07
C ALA A 174 -45.55 15.52 -5.68
N PHE A 175 -46.38 15.45 -4.64
CA PHE A 175 -46.02 15.79 -3.27
C PHE A 175 -46.03 14.52 -2.41
N PRO A 176 -45.04 14.22 -1.55
CA PRO A 176 -43.77 14.88 -1.21
C PRO A 176 -42.52 14.32 -1.95
N HIS A 177 -42.70 13.46 -2.96
CA HIS A 177 -41.61 12.70 -3.58
C HIS A 177 -40.70 13.52 -4.51
N LEU A 178 -41.25 14.48 -5.24
CA LEU A 178 -40.48 15.31 -6.18
C LEU A 178 -39.58 16.32 -5.46
N LEU A 179 -40.05 16.90 -4.34
CA LEU A 179 -39.24 17.77 -3.49
C LEU A 179 -38.07 17.03 -2.83
N ASN A 180 -38.23 15.74 -2.53
CA ASN A 180 -37.14 14.94 -2.01
C ASN A 180 -36.13 14.57 -3.11
N ALA A 181 -36.59 14.31 -4.34
CA ALA A 181 -35.71 14.13 -5.50
C ALA A 181 -34.90 15.40 -5.82
N ALA A 182 -35.52 16.58 -5.73
CA ALA A 182 -34.85 17.86 -5.90
C ALA A 182 -33.70 18.06 -4.89
N LYS A 183 -33.89 17.65 -3.62
CA LYS A 183 -32.83 17.69 -2.61
C LYS A 183 -31.59 16.88 -3.02
N TYR A 184 -31.79 15.67 -3.56
CA TYR A 184 -30.68 14.82 -4.03
C TYR A 184 -30.14 15.24 -5.41
N SER A 185 -30.86 16.08 -6.17
CA SER A 185 -30.41 16.62 -7.47
C SER A 185 -29.24 17.59 -7.31
N THR A 186 -29.09 18.24 -6.15
CA THR A 186 -27.97 19.15 -5.85
C THR A 186 -26.60 18.49 -6.01
N VAL A 187 -26.53 17.17 -5.80
CA VAL A 187 -25.32 16.35 -6.00
C VAL A 187 -24.84 16.40 -7.45
N PHE A 188 -25.76 16.42 -8.43
CA PHE A 188 -25.41 16.56 -9.85
C PHE A 188 -24.84 17.94 -10.17
N PHE A 189 -25.30 18.98 -9.46
CA PHE A 189 -24.79 20.33 -9.62
C PHE A 189 -23.38 20.45 -9.05
N VAL A 190 -23.11 19.82 -7.91
CA VAL A 190 -21.75 19.72 -7.32
C VAL A 190 -20.80 18.98 -8.26
N PHE A 191 -21.23 17.87 -8.88
CA PHE A 191 -20.43 17.18 -9.90
C PHE A 191 -20.25 18.01 -11.17
N GLY A 192 -21.29 18.70 -11.61
CA GLY A 192 -21.23 19.61 -12.76
C GLY A 192 -20.23 20.73 -12.52
N SER A 193 -20.32 21.42 -11.38
CA SER A 193 -19.38 22.47 -10.98
C SER A 193 -17.96 21.93 -10.81
N LEU A 194 -17.77 20.72 -10.30
CA LEU A 194 -16.45 20.11 -10.20
C LEU A 194 -15.87 19.71 -11.56
N ALA A 195 -16.70 19.15 -12.45
CA ALA A 195 -16.31 18.82 -13.82
C ALA A 195 -16.00 20.09 -14.63
N LEU A 196 -16.71 21.18 -14.36
CA LEU A 196 -16.50 22.48 -15.00
C LEU A 196 -15.25 23.16 -14.43
N HIS A 197 -14.98 23.04 -13.13
CA HIS A 197 -13.71 23.47 -12.54
C HIS A 197 -12.53 22.71 -13.15
N LYS A 198 -12.66 21.39 -13.31
CA LYS A 198 -11.63 20.56 -13.95
C LYS A 198 -11.45 20.87 -15.44
N ALA A 199 -12.54 21.11 -16.16
CA ALA A 199 -12.50 21.53 -17.57
C ALA A 199 -11.95 22.96 -17.74
N TYR A 200 -12.17 23.83 -16.76
CA TYR A 200 -11.60 25.17 -16.71
C TYR A 200 -10.09 25.11 -16.42
N GLU A 201 -9.66 24.21 -15.55
CA GLU A 201 -8.25 23.95 -15.24
C GLU A 201 -7.50 23.35 -16.43
N ASP A 202 -8.10 22.36 -17.14
CA ASP A 202 -7.56 21.80 -18.40
C ASP A 202 -7.54 22.82 -19.56
N SER A 203 -8.39 23.86 -19.50
CA SER A 203 -8.45 24.93 -20.51
C SER A 203 -7.59 26.14 -20.17
N SER A 204 -7.01 26.19 -18.97
CA SER A 204 -6.19 27.33 -18.54
C SER A 204 -4.78 27.18 -19.09
N ASP A 205 -4.59 27.68 -20.30
CA ASP A 205 -3.29 27.95 -20.97
C ASP A 205 -2.32 28.81 -20.13
N GLN A 206 -2.68 29.19 -18.89
CA GLN A 206 -1.84 29.98 -17.99
C GLN A 206 -0.68 29.19 -17.37
N ALA A 207 -0.81 27.87 -17.16
CA ALA A 207 0.30 27.04 -16.68
C ALA A 207 1.44 26.90 -17.72
N ILE A 208 1.10 27.05 -19.00
CA ILE A 208 2.04 27.07 -20.12
C ILE A 208 2.71 28.44 -20.25
N ILE A 209 1.99 29.53 -19.96
CA ILE A 209 2.51 30.91 -20.01
C ILE A 209 3.51 31.18 -18.86
N VAL A 210 3.26 30.68 -17.64
CA VAL A 210 4.19 30.82 -16.52
C VAL A 210 5.49 30.03 -16.76
N LYS A 211 5.40 28.80 -17.28
CA LYS A 211 6.59 28.03 -17.71
C LYS A 211 7.38 28.67 -18.86
N MET A 212 6.76 29.56 -19.63
CA MET A 212 7.45 30.33 -20.68
C MET A 212 8.17 31.57 -20.15
N MET A 213 7.88 32.00 -18.91
CA MET A 213 8.51 33.17 -18.30
C MET A 213 9.80 32.83 -17.53
N ASP A 214 10.08 31.55 -17.22
CA ASP A 214 11.19 31.14 -16.34
C ASP A 214 12.35 30.35 -17.02
N GLU A 215 12.33 30.09 -18.34
CA GLU A 215 13.44 29.40 -19.04
C GLU A 215 13.93 30.17 -20.29
N GLU A 216 15.24 30.52 -20.34
CA GLU A 216 15.86 31.33 -21.41
C GLU A 216 15.89 30.70 -22.81
N ASP A 217 15.47 29.43 -23.01
CA ASP A 217 15.56 28.74 -24.31
C ASP A 217 14.25 28.06 -24.79
N GLY A 218 13.08 28.57 -24.36
CA GLY A 218 11.75 28.02 -24.71
C GLY A 218 11.41 27.98 -26.22
N ALA A 219 12.07 28.79 -27.05
CA ALA A 219 11.81 28.87 -28.50
C ALA A 219 12.20 27.59 -29.27
N LEU A 220 13.25 26.89 -28.84
CA LEU A 220 13.76 25.69 -29.51
C LEU A 220 12.84 24.48 -29.31
N VAL A 221 12.25 24.34 -28.11
CA VAL A 221 11.32 23.26 -27.78
C VAL A 221 10.00 23.40 -28.55
N CYS A 222 9.53 24.64 -28.74
CA CYS A 222 8.30 24.95 -29.47
C CYS A 222 8.41 24.62 -30.98
N ARG A 223 9.57 24.91 -31.59
CA ARG A 223 9.85 24.57 -33.00
C ARG A 223 9.92 23.05 -33.21
N LYS A 224 10.46 22.32 -32.23
CA LYS A 224 10.55 20.85 -32.26
C LYS A 224 9.17 20.19 -32.11
N ARG A 225 8.32 20.72 -31.23
CA ARG A 225 6.92 20.25 -31.06
C ARG A 225 6.04 20.54 -32.30
N LYS A 226 6.12 21.74 -32.90
CA LYS A 226 5.37 22.05 -34.14
C LYS A 226 5.75 21.14 -35.30
N ASN A 227 7.03 20.79 -35.41
CA ASN A 227 7.51 19.89 -36.46
C ASN A 227 7.07 18.43 -36.23
N ASN A 228 7.06 17.96 -34.98
CA ASN A 228 6.54 16.61 -34.68
C ASN A 228 5.02 16.51 -34.88
N LYS A 229 4.25 17.50 -34.44
CA LYS A 229 2.78 17.48 -34.60
C LYS A 229 2.34 17.54 -36.06
N LYS A 230 3.01 18.38 -36.89
CA LYS A 230 2.80 18.38 -38.36
C LYS A 230 3.22 17.07 -39.03
N LYS A 231 4.20 16.37 -38.48
CA LYS A 231 4.67 15.09 -39.00
C LYS A 231 3.68 13.96 -38.66
N GLU A 232 3.11 13.97 -37.47
CA GLU A 232 2.08 13.01 -37.04
C GLU A 232 0.75 13.19 -37.78
N GLU A 233 0.27 14.43 -37.96
CA GLU A 233 -0.96 14.70 -38.72
C GLU A 233 -0.85 14.25 -40.19
N LYS A 234 0.31 14.45 -40.84
CA LYS A 234 0.54 13.98 -42.22
C LYS A 234 0.52 12.46 -42.33
N VAL A 235 1.08 11.75 -41.36
CA VAL A 235 1.13 10.27 -41.36
C VAL A 235 -0.25 9.68 -41.14
N THR A 236 -1.06 10.27 -40.26
CA THR A 236 -2.43 9.81 -39.98
C THR A 236 -3.38 10.08 -41.15
N GLU A 237 -3.24 11.23 -41.83
CA GLU A 237 -4.06 11.57 -42.99
C GLU A 237 -3.72 10.72 -44.23
N GLU A 238 -2.45 10.30 -44.37
CA GLU A 238 -2.01 9.40 -45.44
C GLU A 238 -2.47 7.95 -45.19
N SER A 239 -2.48 7.51 -43.92
CA SER A 239 -3.03 6.20 -43.53
C SER A 239 -4.55 6.12 -43.76
N SER A 240 -5.27 7.19 -43.44
CA SER A 240 -6.73 7.27 -43.62
C SER A 240 -7.13 7.22 -45.10
N ARG A 241 -6.38 7.90 -45.98
CA ARG A 241 -6.59 7.86 -47.44
C ARG A 241 -6.26 6.50 -48.06
N LYS A 242 -5.36 5.71 -47.48
CA LYS A 242 -5.08 4.34 -47.93
C LYS A 242 -6.23 3.39 -47.57
N LEU A 243 -6.80 3.52 -46.37
CA LEU A 243 -7.95 2.73 -45.93
C LEU A 243 -9.21 2.99 -46.79
N GLU A 244 -9.44 4.25 -47.17
CA GLU A 244 -10.61 4.63 -47.98
C GLU A 244 -10.53 4.09 -49.42
N LYS A 245 -9.32 4.06 -50.00
CA LYS A 245 -9.07 3.47 -51.33
C LYS A 245 -9.19 1.94 -51.32
N GLU A 246 -8.83 1.28 -50.22
CA GLU A 246 -8.99 -0.17 -50.09
C GLU A 246 -10.47 -0.58 -49.94
N ASN A 247 -11.26 0.23 -49.21
CA ASN A 247 -12.69 -0.02 -49.00
C ASN A 247 -13.54 0.24 -50.25
N THR A 248 -13.21 1.26 -51.04
CA THR A 248 -13.89 1.55 -52.32
C THR A 248 -13.61 0.50 -53.40
N HIS A 249 -12.43 -0.13 -53.38
CA HIS A 249 -12.11 -1.23 -54.32
C HIS A 249 -12.81 -2.56 -53.97
N LYS A 250 -13.17 -2.79 -52.70
CA LYS A 250 -13.95 -3.98 -52.28
C LYS A 250 -15.44 -3.89 -52.65
N MET A 251 -16.00 -2.68 -52.72
CA MET A 251 -17.42 -2.45 -53.05
C MET A 251 -17.75 -2.64 -54.54
N THR A 252 -16.80 -2.44 -55.46
CA THR A 252 -17.03 -2.56 -56.91
C THR A 252 -16.97 -4.00 -57.44
N LYS A 253 -16.43 -4.96 -56.68
CA LYS A 253 -16.37 -6.38 -57.08
C LYS A 253 -17.55 -7.24 -56.59
N GLY A 254 -18.47 -6.68 -55.78
CA GLY A 254 -19.53 -7.43 -55.10
C GLY A 254 -20.95 -7.36 -55.71
N LYS A 255 -21.14 -6.73 -56.87
CA LYS A 255 -22.46 -6.62 -57.52
C LYS A 255 -22.43 -7.15 -58.95
N GLN A 256 -22.49 -8.46 -59.10
CA GLN A 256 -23.09 -9.10 -60.27
C GLN A 256 -23.72 -10.42 -59.84
N ILE A 257 -24.85 -10.79 -60.47
CA ILE A 257 -25.75 -11.94 -60.19
C ILE A 257 -26.82 -11.55 -59.14
N ILE A 258 -28.10 -11.36 -59.46
CA ILE A 258 -29.14 -12.33 -59.88
C ILE A 258 -30.29 -11.58 -60.62
N PRO A 259 -30.98 -12.20 -61.61
CA PRO A 259 -31.81 -11.50 -62.59
C PRO A 259 -33.30 -11.36 -62.21
N GLU A 260 -33.88 -10.36 -62.85
CA GLU A 260 -35.26 -9.90 -62.87
C GLU A 260 -36.20 -10.90 -63.56
N LYS A 261 -37.25 -11.37 -62.87
CA LYS A 261 -38.44 -11.94 -63.51
C LYS A 261 -39.74 -11.55 -62.81
N LEU A 262 -40.54 -10.84 -63.60
CA LEU A 262 -42.00 -10.79 -63.72
C LEU A 262 -42.85 -10.20 -62.58
N MET A 263 -43.32 -8.98 -62.84
CA MET A 263 -44.70 -8.56 -62.59
C MET A 263 -45.59 -9.02 -63.75
N GLU A 264 -46.75 -9.61 -63.46
CA GLU A 264 -48.06 -9.22 -64.02
C GLU A 264 -49.18 -10.16 -63.54
N LYS A 265 -50.28 -9.53 -63.10
CA LYS A 265 -51.71 -9.95 -63.12
C LYS A 265 -52.11 -11.29 -62.49
#